data_AF-A0A2I0T7K4-F1
#
_entry.id   AF-A0A2I0T7K4-F1
#
_cell.length_a   1.000
_cell.length_b   1.000
_cell.length_c   1.000
_cell.angle_alpha   90.00
_cell.angle_beta   90.00
_cell.angle_gamma   90.00
#
_symmetry.space_group_name_H-M   'P 1'
#
loop_
_entity.id
_entity.type
_entity.pdbx_description
1 polymer ?
#
loop_
_entity_poly.entity_id
_entity_poly.type
_entity_poly.pdbx_seq_one_letter_code
_entity_poly.pdbx_strand_id
1 'polypeptide(L)' 'MVIKIKLPETKYSDITLDIQDKVLDLRTPQKKLLLHLPYRVDSKNGKARFLSEEETLEVTLRVSRMFDFINFL' A
#
# COMPACT_ATOMS: atom_id res chain seq x y z
N MET A 1 -5.02 -7.98 2.54
CA MET A 1 -5.80 -6.75 2.28
C MET A 1 -5.35 -6.21 0.93
N VAL A 2 -6.28 -5.79 0.09
CA VAL A 2 -5.97 -5.17 -1.21
C VAL A 2 -6.58 -3.77 -1.22
N ILE A 3 -5.76 -2.78 -1.54
CA ILE A 3 -6.15 -1.37 -1.62
C ILE A 3 -5.92 -0.93 -3.06
N LYS A 4 -6.93 -0.31 -3.68
CA LYS A 4 -6.85 0.24 -5.03
C LYS A 4 -7.03 1.75 -4.96
N ILE A 5 -6.05 2.49 -5.46
CA ILE A 5 -6.02 3.95 -5.42
C ILE A 5 -5.95 4.45 -6.86
N LYS A 6 -7.00 5.17 -7.29
CA LYS A 6 -6.99 5.84 -8.59
C LYS A 6 -6.10 7.08 -8.52
N LEU A 7 -5.16 7.18 -9.46
CA LEU A 7 -4.20 8.26 -9.58
C LEU A 7 -4.21 8.77 -11.03
N PRO A 8 -5.29 9.47 -11.44
CA PRO A 8 -5.36 9.99 -12.80
C PRO A 8 -4.22 10.96 -13.05
N GLU A 9 -3.70 10.95 -14.27
CA GLU A 9 -2.63 11.82 -14.76
C GLU A 9 -1.32 11.70 -13.96
N THR A 10 -1.09 10.55 -13.31
CA THR A 10 0.09 10.31 -12.47
C THR A 10 1.01 9.29 -13.12
N LYS A 11 2.29 9.62 -13.27
CA LYS A 11 3.31 8.67 -13.73
C LYS A 11 3.78 7.81 -12.56
N TYR A 12 4.12 6.55 -12.84
CA TYR A 12 4.66 5.64 -11.83
C TYR A 12 5.90 6.20 -11.11
N SER A 13 6.81 6.87 -11.85
CA SER A 13 8.02 7.49 -11.31
C SER A 13 7.76 8.55 -10.24
N ASP A 14 6.56 9.12 -10.23
CA ASP A 14 6.20 10.24 -9.38
C ASP A 14 5.48 9.76 -8.10
N ILE A 15 5.23 8.46 -7.99
CA ILE A 15 4.54 7.85 -6.85
C ILE A 15 5.58 7.47 -5.79
N THR A 16 5.45 8.10 -4.63
CA THR A 16 6.12 7.66 -3.40
C THR A 16 5.10 6.97 -2.52
N LEU A 17 5.41 5.75 -2.07
CA LEU A 17 4.56 4.95 -1.19
C LEU A 17 5.38 4.54 0.05
N ASP A 18 4.96 5.01 1.22
CA ASP A 18 5.48 4.57 2.51
C ASP A 18 4.39 3.78 3.25
N ILE A 19 4.78 2.63 3.79
CA ILE A 19 3.86 1.72 4.49
C ILE A 19 4.45 1.42 5.85
N GLN A 20 3.68 1.77 6.87
CA GLN A 20 3.95 1.45 8.26
C GLN A 20 2.89 0.49 8.77
N ASP A 21 3.07 -0.03 9.99
CA ASP A 21 2.20 -1.07 10.56
C ASP A 21 0.70 -0.75 10.46
N LYS A 22 0.29 0.52 10.58
CA LYS A 22 -1.12 0.94 10.52
C LYS A 22 -1.37 2.14 9.61
N VAL A 23 -0.40 2.53 8.79
CA VAL A 23 -0.51 3.75 7.98
C VAL A 23 0.02 3.46 6.58
N LEU A 24 -0.71 3.94 5.58
CA LEU A 24 -0.26 4.05 4.21
C LEU A 24 -0.17 5.53 3.86
N ASP A 25 1.03 6.02 3.60
CA ASP A 25 1.29 7.39 3.11
C ASP A 25 1.65 7.30 1.63
N LEU A 26 0.78 7.84 0.77
CA LEU A 26 1.01 7.96 -0.65
C LEU A 26 1.18 9.42 -1.01
N ARG A 27 2.24 9.72 -1.74
CA ARG A 27 2.56 11.06 -2.21
C ARG A 27 2.88 11.07 -3.69
N THR A 28 2.37 12.09 -4.36
CA THR A 28 2.78 12.52 -5.69
C THR A 28 3.09 14.01 -5.63
N PRO A 29 3.66 14.63 -6.69
CA PRO A 29 3.90 16.07 -6.71
C PRO A 29 2.66 16.93 -6.45
N GLN A 30 1.46 16.40 -6.76
CA GLN A 30 0.20 17.15 -6.74
C GLN A 30 -0.80 16.63 -5.70
N LYS A 31 -0.67 15.38 -5.25
CA LYS A 31 -1.67 14.69 -4.44
C LYS A 31 -1.01 14.02 -3.24
N LYS A 32 -1.70 14.02 -2.11
CA LYS A 32 -1.30 13.30 -0.89
C LYS A 32 -2.47 12.51 -0.34
N LEU A 33 -2.22 11.27 0.04
CA LEU A 33 -3.17 10.41 0.72
C LEU A 33 -2.49 9.78 1.93
N LEU A 34 -2.95 10.14 3.13
CA LEU A 34 -2.57 9.46 4.37
C LEU A 34 -3.77 8.63 4.84
N LEU A 35 -3.64 7.31 4.79
CA LEU A 35 -4.71 6.38 5.12
C LEU A 35 -4.34 5.57 6.38
N HIS A 36 -5.14 5.71 7.42
CA HIS A 36 -5.07 4.84 8.58
C HIS A 36 -5.70 3.48 8.27
N LEU A 37 -4.95 2.40 8.48
CA LEU A 37 -5.37 1.04 8.21
C LEU A 37 -6.15 0.48 9.41
N PRO A 38 -7.24 -0.27 9.17
CA PRO A 38 -8.06 -0.84 10.24
C PRO A 38 -7.32 -1.93 11.04
N TYR A 39 -6.33 -2.59 10.43
CA TYR A 39 -5.56 -3.67 11.02
C TYR A 39 -4.06 -3.42 10.85
N ARG A 40 -3.25 -4.04 11.72
CA ARG A 40 -1.79 -4.07 11.53
C ARG A 40 -1.43 -4.88 10.29
N VAL A 41 -0.40 -4.45 9.57
CA VAL A 41 0.10 -5.15 8.38
C VAL A 41 1.60 -5.40 8.47
N ASP A 42 2.08 -6.39 7.72
CA ASP A 42 3.49 -6.57 7.45
C ASP A 42 3.93 -5.49 6.45
N SER A 43 4.49 -4.41 6.99
CA SER A 43 5.00 -3.26 6.24
C SER A 43 6.19 -3.60 5.34
N LYS A 44 6.95 -4.66 5.65
CA LYS A 44 8.18 -5.02 4.95
C LYS A 44 7.94 -5.88 3.72
N ASN A 45 6.90 -6.71 3.74
CA ASN A 45 6.60 -7.67 2.68
C ASN A 45 5.36 -7.30 1.84
N GLY A 46 4.97 -6.02 1.85
CA GLY A 46 3.92 -5.50 0.98
C GLY A 46 4.30 -5.59 -0.51
N LYS A 47 3.29 -5.73 -1.38
CA LYS A 47 3.47 -5.65 -2.84
C LYS A 47 2.68 -4.48 -3.38
N ALA A 48 3.28 -3.70 -4.29
CA ALA A 48 2.60 -2.63 -5.00
C ALA A 48 2.84 -2.77 -6.51
N ARG A 49 1.81 -2.52 -7.30
CA ARG A 49 1.89 -2.44 -8.77
C ARG A 49 1.03 -1.31 -9.28
N PHE A 50 1.56 -0.57 -10.25
CA PHE A 50 0.81 0.47 -10.93
C PHE A 50 0.30 -0.08 -12.26
N LEU A 51 -1.01 -0.03 -12.42
CA LEU A 51 -1.72 -0.46 -13.61
C LEU A 51 -1.96 0.81 -14.45
N SER A 52 -1.08 1.05 -15.42
CA SER A 52 -1.04 2.31 -16.18
C SER A 52 -2.27 2.53 -17.06
N GLU A 53 -2.87 1.47 -17.60
CA GLU A 53 -4.07 1.56 -18.44
C GLU A 53 -5.28 2.02 -17.62
N GLU A 54 -5.35 1.63 -16.35
CA GLU A 54 -6.41 1.98 -15.41
C GLU A 54 -6.04 3.14 -14.48
N GLU A 55 -4.86 3.73 -14.66
CA GLU A 55 -4.26 4.76 -13.80
C GLU A 55 -4.43 4.45 -12.31
N THR A 56 -4.19 3.19 -11.93
CA THR A 56 -4.52 2.68 -10.59
C THR A 56 -3.31 2.04 -9.94
N LEU A 57 -2.98 2.48 -8.72
CA LEU A 57 -2.05 1.78 -7.85
C LEU A 57 -2.78 0.72 -7.04
N GLU A 58 -2.39 -0.54 -7.22
CA GLU A 58 -2.86 -1.66 -6.41
C GLU A 58 -1.78 -2.03 -5.37
N VAL A 59 -2.16 -1.97 -4.10
CA VAL A 59 -1.29 -2.32 -2.96
C VAL A 59 -1.87 -3.53 -2.25
N THR A 60 -1.09 -4.60 -2.16
CA THR A 60 -1.44 -5.84 -1.47
C THR A 60 -0.61 -5.96 -0.20
N LEU A 61 -1.30 -6.00 0.93
CA LEU A 61 -0.71 -6.04 2.27
C LEU A 61 -1.15 -7.29 3.02
N ARG A 62 -0.18 -8.01 3.59
CA ARG A 62 -0.47 -9.11 4.53
C ARG A 62 -0.86 -8.50 5.87
N VAL A 63 -2.04 -8.87 6.37
CA VAL A 63 -2.49 -8.46 7.71
C VAL A 63 -1.72 -9.28 8.74
N SER A 64 -1.11 -8.62 9.73
CA SER A 64 -0.42 -9.28 10.83
C SER A 64 -1.43 -9.74 11.87
N ARG A 65 -1.53 -11.05 12.07
CA ARG A 65 -2.37 -11.67 13.09
C ARG A 65 -1.52 -12.12 14.27
N MET A 66 -2.13 -12.16 15.46
CA MET A 66 -1.43 -12.42 16.73
C MET A 66 -0.58 -13.71 16.73
N PHE A 67 -0.94 -14.71 15.93
CA PHE A 67 -0.26 -16.01 15.89
C PHE A 67 0.40 -16.33 14.54
N ASP A 68 0.63 -15.34 13.67
CA ASP A 68 1.24 -15.58 12.36
C ASP A 68 2.65 -16.20 12.46
N PHE A 69 3.34 -15.99 13.59
CA PHE A 69 4.67 -16.56 13.87
C PHE A 69 4.67 -18.10 13.98
N ILE A 70 3.55 -18.73 14.31
CA ILE A 70 3.48 -20.19 14.49
C ILE A 70 3.66 -20.93 13.15
N ASN A 71 3.33 -20.30 12.02
CA ASN A 71 3.45 -20.92 10.70
C ASN A 71 4.90 -21.01 10.18
N PHE A 72 5.87 -20.52 10.94
CA PHE A 72 7.30 -20.56 10.60
C PHE A 72 8.11 -21.44 11.56
N LEU A 73 7.43 -22.22 12.42
CA LEU A 73 8.02 -23.25 13.31
C LEU A 73 8.13 -24.60 12.61
#